data_AF-A0A7R8CP76-F1
#
_entry.id   AF-A0A7R8CP76-F1
#
_cell.length_a   1.000
_cell.length_b   1.000
_cell.length_c   1.000
_cell.angle_alpha   90.00
_cell.angle_beta   90.00
_cell.angle_gamma   90.00
#
_symmetry.space_group_name_H-M   'P 1'
#
loop_
_entity.id
_entity.type
_entity.pdbx_description
1 polymer ?
#
loop_
_entity_poly.entity_id
_entity_poly.type
_entity_poly.pdbx_seq_one_letter_code
_entity_poly.pdbx_strand_id
1 'polypeptide(L)'
;MDEPIEDNKSHHSLQLNETSKDVPNIVGNTSGVSSRTFAYREMPDYEVANSHWDSNYREASIFLEEGLNNEKFNHHPCSSEALPAYLLVHNVVFNVIDLCASIVLLGLAFFEDPCLPSVKFPPIIHAGIELCSLVLVAVQVLLKTRWIGWKDFFRHKRTAFKIGTLFVMVIETLTVMVRNQTHFRVTRALRPIFIIDNHYCWGVRRFIRQILQSLPPIFDMMGLIVFVMIIYSVFGFYLFSDWDPDNFQTFVQSFVSLFVLLTTANYPDVMMKSYHKSFLRKAAQHAFKLLVTRERKNVISFNHFRGLITFYKPSASDTEAFLIFKFLNKSQLKFITLDEFYNVYDACVYKWRPAKSDEPWYNDSISGCTKKIFELINKIVTSAWFDHSISFVVLINGIILLVQAGVMASAVEDQYIYVTWISYFFIGLYTAEATFKLLGLGLNKYFSDSWNTFDFITTVLGILSLIFEYLGTPIFFYCYTTTPQALVLISNKNRGFEMFLELRLFCIPECASMVYHSKIVARTHLSNNFTSLKKGLPQIFVNNWFVIMEGFAHVKNESSRLFFMKLFSLEFSIKSV
;
A
#
# COMPACT_ATOMS: atom_id res chain seq x y z
N MET A 1 25.50 51.59 34.60
CA MET A 1 26.21 51.77 33.31
C MET A 1 25.55 50.91 32.22
N ASP A 2 24.22 50.93 32.18
CA ASP A 2 23.42 51.65 31.19
C ASP A 2 23.70 51.46 29.70
N GLU A 3 22.60 51.08 29.03
CA GLU A 3 22.21 51.35 27.64
C GLU A 3 22.69 50.43 26.48
N PRO A 4 21.86 50.29 25.40
CA PRO A 4 21.48 48.95 24.95
C PRO A 4 21.66 48.71 23.42
N ILE A 5 21.06 47.62 22.96
CA ILE A 5 21.19 47.06 21.60
C ILE A 5 20.35 47.87 20.59
N GLU A 6 20.99 48.34 19.50
CA GLU A 6 20.30 48.95 18.34
C GLU A 6 19.79 47.90 17.33
N ASP A 7 18.53 48.06 16.93
CA ASP A 7 17.81 47.17 16.00
C ASP A 7 17.77 47.81 14.59
N ASN A 8 18.66 47.38 13.69
CA ASN A 8 18.91 48.10 12.43
C ASN A 8 18.04 47.58 11.26
N LYS A 9 16.79 48.07 11.17
CA LYS A 9 15.89 47.86 10.02
C LYS A 9 16.10 48.91 8.93
N SER A 10 16.87 48.58 7.90
CA SER A 10 16.99 49.41 6.70
C SER A 10 15.71 49.36 5.85
N HIS A 11 14.96 50.46 5.83
CA HIS A 11 13.87 50.67 4.88
C HIS A 11 14.42 50.78 3.45
N HIS A 12 14.24 49.74 2.63
CA HIS A 12 14.38 49.89 1.18
C HIS A 12 13.12 50.54 0.59
N SER A 13 13.26 51.80 0.19
CA SER A 13 12.25 52.54 -0.56
C SER A 13 12.06 51.92 -1.95
N LEU A 14 10.83 51.51 -2.25
CA LEU A 14 10.43 51.13 -3.61
C LEU A 14 10.24 52.40 -4.43
N GLN A 15 11.17 52.68 -5.34
CA GLN A 15 10.96 53.66 -6.40
C GLN A 15 9.93 53.12 -7.38
N LEU A 16 8.76 53.76 -7.43
CA LEU A 16 7.76 53.55 -8.48
C LEU A 16 8.26 54.24 -9.76
N ASN A 17 8.54 53.45 -10.80
CA ASN A 17 8.71 53.99 -12.15
C ASN A 17 7.34 54.34 -12.72
N GLU A 18 7.01 55.63 -12.75
CA GLU A 18 5.80 56.15 -13.39
C GLU A 18 5.84 55.84 -14.90
N THR A 19 5.03 54.87 -15.35
CA THR A 19 4.76 54.67 -16.78
C THR A 19 3.60 55.57 -17.20
N SER A 20 3.83 56.42 -18.20
CA SER A 20 3.03 57.60 -18.56
C SER A 20 1.59 57.33 -19.08
N LYS A 21 0.73 56.71 -18.27
CA LYS A 21 -0.70 56.54 -18.54
C LYS A 21 -1.62 56.85 -17.36
N ASP A 22 -1.06 57.14 -16.20
CA ASP A 22 -1.85 57.54 -15.04
C ASP A 22 -2.37 58.97 -15.25
N VAL A 23 -3.68 59.10 -15.49
CA VAL A 23 -4.36 60.40 -15.47
C VAL A 23 -4.54 60.79 -14.01
N PRO A 24 -4.01 61.93 -13.53
CA PRO A 24 -4.16 62.32 -12.13
C PRO A 24 -5.63 62.50 -11.77
N ASN A 25 -6.06 61.96 -10.63
CA ASN A 25 -7.43 62.07 -10.14
C ASN A 25 -7.67 63.50 -9.59
N ILE A 26 -8.14 64.42 -10.44
CA ILE A 26 -8.16 65.88 -10.19
C ILE A 26 -9.05 66.29 -8.99
N VAL A 27 -9.99 65.47 -8.53
CA VAL A 27 -11.03 65.87 -7.56
C VAL A 27 -10.62 65.63 -6.10
N GLY A 28 -9.47 65.00 -5.83
CA GLY A 28 -9.08 64.58 -4.47
C GLY A 28 -8.46 65.64 -3.56
N ASN A 29 -8.00 66.79 -4.08
CA ASN A 29 -7.06 67.66 -3.34
C ASN A 29 -7.65 69.01 -2.90
N THR A 30 -8.68 68.97 -2.04
CA THR A 30 -9.24 70.17 -1.39
C THR A 30 -8.53 70.52 -0.07
N SER A 31 -7.26 70.91 -0.14
CA SER A 31 -6.55 71.54 0.99
C SER A 31 -5.45 72.50 0.51
N GLY A 32 -5.86 73.69 0.05
CA GLY A 32 -4.93 74.73 -0.39
C GLY A 32 -5.63 76.03 -0.76
N VAL A 33 -5.79 76.93 0.20
CA VAL A 33 -6.33 78.27 -0.05
C VAL A 33 -5.33 79.08 -0.89
N SER A 34 -5.70 79.41 -2.12
CA SER A 34 -5.22 80.64 -2.76
C SER A 34 -6.30 81.23 -3.67
N SER A 35 -6.70 82.47 -3.39
CA SER A 35 -7.78 83.15 -4.09
C SER A 35 -7.34 83.56 -5.50
N ARG A 36 -7.98 83.02 -6.55
CA ARG A 36 -7.99 83.61 -7.89
C ARG A 36 -9.19 83.15 -8.72
N THR A 37 -10.09 84.11 -8.94
CA THR A 37 -11.00 84.25 -10.09
C THR A 37 -11.83 83.04 -10.51
N PHE A 38 -13.09 83.02 -10.08
CA PHE A 38 -14.13 82.18 -10.69
C PHE A 38 -14.35 82.56 -12.17
N ALA A 39 -13.73 81.82 -13.08
CA ALA A 39 -14.30 81.62 -14.41
C ALA A 39 -15.28 80.44 -14.32
N TYR A 40 -16.49 80.60 -14.85
CA TYR A 40 -17.47 79.52 -14.96
C TYR A 40 -16.94 78.47 -15.95
N ARG A 41 -16.16 77.51 -15.45
CA ARG A 41 -15.89 76.27 -16.14
C ARG A 41 -17.11 75.39 -15.92
N GLU A 42 -17.75 74.99 -17.01
CA GLU A 42 -18.94 74.12 -17.01
C GLU A 42 -18.68 72.94 -16.06
N MET A 43 -19.59 72.73 -15.10
CA MET A 43 -19.49 71.57 -14.23
C MET A 43 -19.64 70.33 -15.12
N PRO A 44 -18.76 69.33 -15.02
CA PRO A 44 -18.96 68.08 -15.75
C PRO A 44 -20.31 67.49 -15.33
N ASP A 45 -21.09 67.03 -16.31
CA ASP A 45 -22.44 66.52 -16.08
C ASP A 45 -22.43 65.52 -14.90
N TYR A 46 -23.37 65.71 -13.97
CA TYR A 46 -23.43 64.95 -12.71
C TYR A 46 -23.43 63.43 -12.94
N GLU A 47 -24.00 62.97 -14.05
CA GLU A 47 -23.99 61.57 -14.50
C GLU A 47 -22.58 61.06 -14.87
N VAL A 48 -21.76 61.89 -15.53
CA VAL A 48 -20.37 61.55 -15.91
C VAL A 48 -19.49 61.46 -14.67
N ALA A 49 -19.68 62.36 -13.71
CA ALA A 49 -18.98 62.31 -12.43
C ALA A 49 -19.32 61.03 -11.64
N ASN A 50 -20.61 60.66 -11.56
CA ASN A 50 -21.02 59.41 -10.91
C ASN A 50 -20.47 58.16 -11.62
N SER A 51 -20.52 58.11 -12.96
CA SER A 51 -19.97 56.99 -13.73
C SER A 51 -18.46 56.81 -13.53
N HIS A 52 -17.70 57.88 -13.29
CA HIS A 52 -16.28 57.81 -12.98
C HIS A 52 -16.03 57.23 -11.58
N TRP A 53 -16.79 57.67 -10.57
CA TRP A 53 -16.69 57.10 -9.21
C TRP A 53 -17.09 55.63 -9.15
N ASP A 54 -18.12 55.21 -9.88
CA ASP A 54 -18.50 53.79 -10.00
C ASP A 54 -17.37 52.91 -10.59
N SER A 55 -16.58 53.45 -11.52
CA SER A 55 -15.38 52.75 -12.02
C SER A 55 -14.31 52.62 -10.93
N ASN A 56 -14.02 53.72 -10.21
CA ASN A 56 -13.03 53.74 -9.13
C ASN A 56 -13.40 52.79 -7.97
N TYR A 57 -14.69 52.72 -7.61
CA TYR A 57 -15.16 51.79 -6.56
C TYR A 57 -14.99 50.33 -6.97
N ARG A 58 -15.22 50.00 -8.25
CA ARG A 58 -14.99 48.65 -8.80
C ARG A 58 -13.51 48.31 -8.79
N GLU A 59 -12.65 49.20 -9.30
CA GLU A 59 -11.20 48.99 -9.33
C GLU A 59 -10.62 48.82 -7.91
N ALA A 60 -11.00 49.68 -6.97
CA ALA A 60 -10.61 49.57 -5.57
C ALA A 60 -11.09 48.26 -4.91
N SER A 61 -12.30 47.79 -5.21
CA SER A 61 -12.81 46.50 -4.71
C SER A 61 -11.99 45.31 -5.24
N ILE A 62 -11.53 45.38 -6.49
CA ILE A 62 -10.70 44.35 -7.11
C ILE A 62 -9.31 44.32 -6.46
N PHE A 63 -8.69 45.48 -6.17
CA PHE A 63 -7.42 45.50 -5.44
C PHE A 63 -7.50 44.87 -4.04
N LEU A 64 -8.63 45.05 -3.33
CA LEU A 64 -8.86 44.39 -2.04
C LEU A 64 -9.02 42.87 -2.19
N GLU A 65 -9.69 42.41 -3.25
CA GLU A 65 -9.86 40.98 -3.55
C GLU A 65 -8.55 40.32 -4.01
N GLU A 66 -7.78 40.97 -4.89
CA GLU A 66 -6.42 40.55 -5.28
C GLU A 66 -5.49 40.44 -4.07
N GLY A 67 -5.57 41.42 -3.15
CA GLY A 67 -4.82 41.40 -1.88
C GLY A 67 -5.22 40.23 -0.97
N LEU A 68 -6.51 39.96 -0.81
CA LEU A 68 -7.02 38.83 -0.01
C LEU A 68 -6.62 37.47 -0.60
N ASN A 69 -6.63 37.34 -1.93
CA ASN A 69 -6.25 36.13 -2.65
C ASN A 69 -4.73 35.96 -2.84
N ASN A 70 -3.91 36.93 -2.38
CA ASN A 70 -2.45 36.95 -2.53
C ASN A 70 -2.00 36.85 -4.01
N GLU A 71 -2.74 37.56 -4.87
CA GLU A 71 -2.49 37.70 -6.31
C GLU A 71 -1.36 38.73 -6.57
N LYS A 72 -0.88 38.82 -7.81
CA LYS A 72 0.10 39.83 -8.21
C LYS A 72 -0.56 40.96 -9.00
N PHE A 73 -0.52 42.16 -8.45
CA PHE A 73 -1.02 43.42 -9.06
C PHE A 73 -0.46 43.71 -10.47
N ASN A 74 0.62 43.05 -10.89
CA ASN A 74 1.19 43.14 -12.25
C ASN A 74 0.22 42.86 -13.40
N HIS A 75 -0.92 42.22 -13.14
CA HIS A 75 -1.94 41.89 -14.14
C HIS A 75 -3.29 42.56 -13.87
N HIS A 76 -3.34 43.60 -13.03
CA HIS A 76 -4.60 44.25 -12.67
C HIS A 76 -5.40 44.70 -13.92
N PRO A 77 -6.74 44.51 -13.95
CA PRO A 77 -7.57 44.79 -15.13
C PRO A 77 -7.85 46.28 -15.36
N CYS A 78 -6.82 47.09 -15.65
CA CYS A 78 -6.92 48.54 -15.89
C CYS A 78 -7.68 48.96 -17.18
N SER A 79 -8.39 48.06 -17.85
CA SER A 79 -9.13 48.38 -19.09
C SER A 79 -10.54 47.79 -19.09
N SER A 80 -11.48 48.56 -19.63
CA SER A 80 -12.89 48.18 -19.76
C SER A 80 -13.09 46.88 -20.57
N GLU A 81 -12.17 46.54 -21.47
CA GLU A 81 -12.21 45.28 -22.23
C GLU A 81 -11.68 44.05 -21.44
N ALA A 82 -10.73 44.27 -20.52
CA ALA A 82 -10.18 43.20 -19.69
C ALA A 82 -11.06 42.87 -18.47
N LEU A 83 -11.77 43.87 -17.92
CA LEU A 83 -12.60 43.74 -16.72
C LEU A 83 -13.65 42.62 -16.79
N PRO A 84 -14.44 42.43 -17.87
CA PRO A 84 -15.39 41.32 -17.97
C PRO A 84 -14.72 39.95 -17.98
N ALA A 85 -13.53 39.83 -18.58
CA ALA A 85 -12.76 38.59 -18.59
C ALA A 85 -12.19 38.29 -17.20
N TYR A 86 -11.72 39.31 -16.47
CA TYR A 86 -11.26 39.18 -15.08
C TYR A 86 -12.37 38.68 -14.16
N LEU A 87 -13.53 39.35 -14.14
CA LEU A 87 -14.66 39.00 -13.27
C LEU A 87 -15.21 37.59 -13.55
N LEU A 88 -15.20 37.18 -14.83
CA LEU A 88 -15.62 35.85 -15.25
C LEU A 88 -14.64 34.77 -14.80
N VAL A 89 -13.32 35.02 -14.88
CA VAL A 89 -12.29 34.08 -14.44
C VAL A 89 -12.27 33.88 -12.92
N HIS A 90 -12.51 34.93 -12.14
CA HIS A 90 -12.50 34.86 -10.66
C HIS A 90 -13.80 34.30 -10.06
N ASN A 91 -14.84 34.16 -10.87
CA ASN A 91 -16.11 33.56 -10.42
C ASN A 91 -15.90 32.12 -9.91
N VAL A 92 -16.41 31.85 -8.70
CA VAL A 92 -16.44 30.53 -8.04
C VAL A 92 -16.92 29.42 -8.99
N VAL A 93 -17.95 29.68 -9.81
CA VAL A 93 -18.50 28.71 -10.76
C VAL A 93 -17.45 28.28 -11.79
N PHE A 94 -16.63 29.20 -12.30
CA PHE A 94 -15.57 28.88 -13.27
C PHE A 94 -14.45 28.06 -12.63
N ASN A 95 -14.06 28.39 -11.39
CA ASN A 95 -13.06 27.63 -10.63
C ASN A 95 -13.54 26.21 -10.30
N VAL A 96 -14.83 26.03 -9.97
CA VAL A 96 -15.45 24.70 -9.78
C VAL A 96 -15.49 23.91 -11.08
N ILE A 97 -15.79 24.55 -12.23
CA ILE A 97 -15.77 23.87 -13.54
C ILE A 97 -14.35 23.40 -13.92
N ASP A 98 -13.30 24.20 -13.68
CA ASP A 98 -11.88 23.79 -13.86
C ASP A 98 -11.56 22.56 -12.99
N LEU A 99 -12.02 22.58 -11.73
CA LEU A 99 -11.76 21.49 -10.78
C LEU A 99 -12.48 20.20 -11.23
N CYS A 100 -13.75 20.29 -11.60
CA CYS A 100 -14.53 19.16 -12.10
C CYS A 100 -13.92 18.58 -13.39
N ALA A 101 -13.54 19.41 -14.36
CA ALA A 101 -12.88 18.96 -15.60
C ALA A 101 -11.54 18.27 -15.30
N SER A 102 -10.75 18.81 -14.38
CA SER A 102 -9.47 18.25 -13.95
C SER A 102 -9.61 16.92 -13.21
N ILE A 103 -10.64 16.78 -12.34
CA ILE A 103 -10.99 15.52 -11.66
C ILE A 103 -11.47 14.47 -12.67
N VAL A 104 -12.29 14.84 -13.65
CA VAL A 104 -12.75 13.93 -14.71
C VAL A 104 -11.55 13.43 -15.54
N LEU A 105 -10.62 14.30 -15.94
CA LEU A 105 -9.40 13.90 -16.66
C LEU A 105 -8.57 12.86 -15.89
N LEU A 106 -8.42 13.02 -14.57
CA LEU A 106 -7.72 12.04 -13.74
C LEU A 106 -8.55 10.75 -13.58
N GLY A 107 -9.86 10.88 -13.33
CA GLY A 107 -10.78 9.76 -13.16
C GLY A 107 -10.90 8.85 -14.38
N LEU A 108 -10.75 9.39 -15.59
CA LEU A 108 -10.70 8.59 -16.83
C LEU A 108 -9.62 7.49 -16.82
N ALA A 109 -8.55 7.63 -16.03
CA ALA A 109 -7.52 6.61 -15.90
C ALA A 109 -8.02 5.26 -15.31
N PHE A 110 -9.19 5.24 -14.64
CA PHE A 110 -9.83 4.01 -14.19
C PHE A 110 -10.59 3.27 -15.30
N PHE A 111 -10.97 3.98 -16.38
CA PHE A 111 -11.85 3.51 -17.45
C PHE A 111 -11.12 3.30 -18.79
N GLU A 112 -9.95 3.92 -18.96
CA GLU A 112 -9.06 3.75 -20.10
C GLU A 112 -8.17 2.51 -19.97
N ASP A 113 -7.76 1.91 -21.09
CA ASP A 113 -6.79 0.80 -21.09
C ASP A 113 -5.47 1.26 -20.40
N PRO A 114 -4.97 0.56 -19.36
CA PRO A 114 -5.44 -0.73 -18.82
C PRO A 114 -6.51 -0.61 -17.71
N CYS A 115 -7.78 -0.83 -18.08
CA CYS A 115 -8.92 -0.74 -17.16
C CYS A 115 -9.20 -2.06 -16.42
N LEU A 116 -10.20 -2.06 -15.52
CA LEU A 116 -10.75 -3.29 -14.97
C LEU A 116 -11.60 -4.01 -16.03
N PRO A 117 -11.53 -5.35 -16.18
CA PRO A 117 -12.28 -6.08 -17.20
C PRO A 117 -13.80 -5.84 -17.17
N SER A 118 -14.36 -5.63 -15.98
CA SER A 118 -15.79 -5.35 -15.76
C SER A 118 -16.24 -3.94 -16.15
N VAL A 119 -15.30 -3.03 -16.44
CA VAL A 119 -15.57 -1.62 -16.73
C VAL A 119 -14.71 -1.17 -17.91
N LYS A 120 -15.13 -1.54 -19.12
CA LYS A 120 -14.45 -1.17 -20.37
C LYS A 120 -15.36 -0.31 -21.24
N PHE A 121 -15.00 0.96 -21.42
CA PHE A 121 -15.67 1.84 -22.37
C PHE A 121 -14.99 1.80 -23.75
N PRO A 122 -15.75 1.87 -24.86
CA PRO A 122 -15.21 2.02 -26.21
C PRO A 122 -14.21 3.19 -26.32
N PRO A 123 -13.16 3.09 -27.17
CA PRO A 123 -12.20 4.16 -27.44
C PRO A 123 -12.83 5.54 -27.65
N ILE A 124 -13.91 5.58 -28.44
CA ILE A 124 -14.60 6.82 -28.79
C ILE A 124 -15.28 7.51 -27.60
N ILE A 125 -15.76 6.76 -26.58
CA ILE A 125 -16.46 7.34 -25.43
C ILE A 125 -15.45 8.02 -24.50
N HIS A 126 -14.38 7.32 -24.10
CA HIS A 126 -13.39 7.92 -23.21
C HIS A 126 -12.59 9.04 -23.90
N ALA A 127 -12.28 8.91 -25.19
CA ALA A 127 -11.67 9.99 -25.96
C ALA A 127 -12.61 11.20 -26.15
N GLY A 128 -13.93 10.97 -26.28
CA GLY A 128 -14.92 12.05 -26.31
C GLY A 128 -15.04 12.81 -24.98
N ILE A 129 -15.03 12.10 -23.85
CA ILE A 129 -15.01 12.73 -22.51
C ILE A 129 -13.70 13.48 -22.29
N GLU A 130 -12.56 12.89 -22.64
CA GLU A 130 -11.25 13.54 -22.56
C GLU A 130 -11.21 14.82 -23.40
N LEU A 131 -11.67 14.77 -24.66
CA LEU A 131 -11.71 15.94 -25.54
C LEU A 131 -12.63 17.02 -24.95
N CYS A 132 -13.80 16.67 -24.43
CA CYS A 132 -14.71 17.60 -23.77
C CYS A 132 -14.03 18.30 -22.57
N SER A 133 -13.39 17.54 -21.67
CA SER A 133 -12.67 18.12 -20.53
C SER A 133 -11.46 18.96 -20.94
N LEU A 134 -10.69 18.54 -21.96
CA LEU A 134 -9.59 19.34 -22.51
C LEU A 134 -10.09 20.65 -23.15
N VAL A 135 -11.25 20.64 -23.83
CA VAL A 135 -11.89 21.86 -24.38
C VAL A 135 -12.31 22.81 -23.26
N LEU A 136 -12.90 22.31 -22.16
CA LEU A 136 -13.24 23.16 -20.99
C LEU A 136 -11.99 23.84 -20.40
N VAL A 137 -10.90 23.08 -20.21
CA VAL A 137 -9.60 23.62 -19.75
C VAL A 137 -9.02 24.60 -20.77
N ALA A 138 -9.15 24.33 -22.08
CA ALA A 138 -8.68 25.22 -23.14
C ALA A 138 -9.42 26.57 -23.13
N VAL A 139 -10.75 26.57 -22.99
CA VAL A 139 -11.55 27.79 -22.89
C VAL A 139 -11.12 28.65 -21.70
N GLN A 140 -10.84 28.04 -20.54
CA GLN A 140 -10.35 28.76 -19.36
C GLN A 140 -8.94 29.34 -19.55
N VAL A 141 -8.05 28.60 -20.21
CA VAL A 141 -6.72 29.10 -20.59
C VAL A 141 -6.84 30.29 -21.55
N LEU A 142 -7.74 30.23 -22.55
CA LEU A 142 -8.00 31.32 -23.48
C LEU A 142 -8.60 32.56 -22.79
N LEU A 143 -9.55 32.40 -21.88
CA LEU A 143 -10.10 33.49 -21.09
C LEU A 143 -9.01 34.17 -20.23
N LYS A 144 -8.11 33.39 -19.62
CA LYS A 144 -6.94 33.92 -18.91
C LYS A 144 -5.93 34.61 -19.86
N THR A 145 -5.74 34.14 -21.10
CA THR A 145 -4.92 34.89 -22.10
C THR A 145 -5.53 36.23 -22.50
N ARG A 146 -6.87 36.35 -22.56
CA ARG A 146 -7.54 37.61 -22.92
C ARG A 146 -7.32 38.70 -21.88
N TRP A 147 -7.31 38.33 -20.60
CA TRP A 147 -7.04 39.25 -19.50
C TRP A 147 -5.53 39.59 -19.37
N ILE A 148 -4.66 38.58 -19.30
CA ILE A 148 -3.22 38.75 -19.01
C ILE A 148 -2.40 39.23 -20.22
N GLY A 149 -2.87 38.92 -21.44
CA GLY A 149 -2.15 39.22 -22.68
C GLY A 149 -1.10 38.17 -23.05
N TRP A 150 -0.99 37.89 -24.35
CA TRP A 150 -0.18 36.78 -24.90
C TRP A 150 1.31 36.80 -24.52
N LYS A 151 1.94 37.98 -24.44
CA LYS A 151 3.39 38.11 -24.20
C LYS A 151 3.78 37.64 -22.80
N ASP A 152 3.09 38.15 -21.78
CA ASP A 152 3.39 37.82 -20.38
C ASP A 152 2.87 36.43 -20.00
N PHE A 153 1.80 35.97 -20.64
CA PHE A 153 1.29 34.60 -20.49
C PHE A 153 2.31 33.52 -20.90
N PHE A 154 3.00 33.69 -22.03
CA PHE A 154 4.08 32.79 -22.45
C PHE A 154 5.38 32.97 -21.65
N ARG A 155 5.64 34.16 -21.11
CA ARG A 155 6.80 34.41 -20.22
C ARG A 155 6.69 33.62 -18.90
N HIS A 156 5.47 33.32 -18.45
CA HIS A 156 5.24 32.55 -17.24
C HIS A 156 5.41 31.03 -17.48
N LYS A 157 6.59 30.49 -17.11
CA LYS A 157 6.99 29.08 -17.34
C LYS A 157 5.92 28.01 -17.02
N ARG A 158 5.19 28.16 -15.91
CA ARG A 158 4.12 27.22 -15.50
C ARG A 158 2.98 27.17 -16.51
N THR A 159 2.56 28.35 -16.98
CA THR A 159 1.46 28.51 -17.92
C THR A 159 1.88 28.02 -19.31
N ALA A 160 3.08 28.40 -19.76
CA ALA A 160 3.66 27.86 -21.00
C ALA A 160 3.71 26.33 -21.01
N PHE A 161 4.10 25.70 -19.89
CA PHE A 161 4.08 24.24 -19.76
C PHE A 161 2.65 23.66 -19.82
N LYS A 162 1.67 24.26 -19.12
CA LYS A 162 0.25 23.84 -19.19
C LYS A 162 -0.35 23.95 -20.60
N ILE A 163 0.02 24.99 -21.37
CA ILE A 163 -0.39 25.13 -22.79
C ILE A 163 0.24 24.02 -23.63
N GLY A 164 1.54 23.75 -23.43
CA GLY A 164 2.25 22.68 -24.14
C GLY A 164 1.64 21.30 -23.87
N THR A 165 1.35 20.98 -22.61
CA THR A 165 0.70 19.70 -22.26
C THR A 165 -0.71 19.60 -22.83
N LEU A 166 -1.50 20.69 -22.76
CA LEU A 166 -2.84 20.77 -23.33
C LEU A 166 -2.82 20.52 -24.86
N PHE A 167 -1.93 21.19 -25.59
CA PHE A 167 -1.79 21.05 -27.04
C PHE A 167 -1.44 19.62 -27.46
N VAL A 168 -0.44 19.01 -26.82
CA VAL A 168 -0.03 17.63 -27.08
C VAL A 168 -1.18 16.66 -26.79
N MET A 169 -1.87 16.83 -25.66
CA MET A 169 -2.99 15.97 -25.28
C MET A 169 -4.20 16.09 -26.21
N VAL A 170 -4.53 17.28 -26.72
CA VAL A 170 -5.61 17.46 -27.70
C VAL A 170 -5.26 16.72 -29.00
N ILE A 171 -4.05 16.87 -29.53
CA ILE A 171 -3.58 16.15 -30.72
C ILE A 171 -3.67 14.63 -30.53
N GLU A 172 -3.22 14.13 -29.39
CA GLU A 172 -3.24 12.71 -29.08
C GLU A 172 -4.68 12.17 -28.95
N THR A 173 -5.57 12.92 -28.31
CA THR A 173 -6.98 12.55 -28.14
C THR A 173 -7.71 12.52 -29.49
N LEU A 174 -7.49 13.52 -30.34
CA LEU A 174 -7.98 13.52 -31.73
C LEU A 174 -7.42 12.34 -32.53
N THR A 175 -6.15 12.00 -32.33
CA THR A 175 -5.51 10.82 -32.97
C THR A 175 -6.14 9.51 -32.53
N VAL A 176 -6.53 9.37 -31.24
CA VAL A 176 -7.27 8.20 -30.74
C VAL A 176 -8.68 8.15 -31.33
N MET A 177 -9.39 9.28 -31.43
CA MET A 177 -10.73 9.34 -32.05
C MET A 177 -10.69 8.93 -33.53
N VAL A 178 -9.76 9.48 -34.32
CA VAL A 178 -9.62 9.18 -35.76
C VAL A 178 -9.22 7.72 -36.00
N ARG A 179 -8.32 7.16 -35.18
CA ARG A 179 -7.86 5.78 -35.33
C ARG A 179 -8.81 4.74 -34.72
N ASN A 180 -9.74 5.17 -33.87
CA ASN A 180 -10.62 4.32 -33.05
C ASN A 180 -9.87 3.19 -32.29
N GLN A 181 -8.62 3.45 -31.91
CA GLN A 181 -7.71 2.49 -31.29
C GLN A 181 -6.84 3.18 -30.24
N THR A 182 -6.72 2.55 -29.07
CA THR A 182 -5.80 2.98 -28.01
C THR A 182 -4.37 2.57 -28.37
N HIS A 183 -3.42 3.50 -28.18
CA HIS A 183 -1.99 3.24 -28.30
C HIS A 183 -1.31 3.44 -26.93
N PHE A 184 0.01 3.33 -26.84
CA PHE A 184 0.72 3.58 -25.58
C PHE A 184 0.83 5.08 -25.29
N ARG A 185 0.01 5.58 -24.35
CA ARG A 185 -0.19 7.00 -24.05
C ARG A 185 0.59 7.46 -22.83
N VAL A 186 1.84 7.89 -23.02
CA VAL A 186 2.71 8.40 -21.94
C VAL A 186 2.22 9.73 -21.37
N THR A 187 1.59 10.56 -22.21
CA THR A 187 1.12 11.92 -21.86
C THR A 187 0.03 11.93 -20.78
N ARG A 188 -0.66 10.81 -20.55
CA ARG A 188 -1.55 10.61 -19.41
C ARG A 188 -0.88 10.94 -18.06
N ALA A 189 0.42 10.69 -17.94
CA ALA A 189 1.19 11.01 -16.73
C ALA A 189 1.31 12.52 -16.45
N LEU A 190 0.97 13.38 -17.43
CA LEU A 190 0.97 14.83 -17.29
C LEU A 190 -0.36 15.35 -16.74
N ARG A 191 -1.46 14.58 -16.80
CA ARG A 191 -2.81 15.00 -16.34
C ARG A 191 -2.88 15.61 -14.93
N PRO A 192 -2.13 15.13 -13.91
CA PRO A 192 -2.14 15.76 -12.59
C PRO A 192 -1.80 17.26 -12.58
N ILE A 193 -1.12 17.78 -13.62
CA ILE A 193 -0.82 19.21 -13.72
C ILE A 193 -2.06 20.10 -13.69
N PHE A 194 -3.18 19.65 -14.28
CA PHE A 194 -4.40 20.46 -14.36
C PHE A 194 -5.02 20.66 -12.97
N ILE A 195 -5.00 19.61 -12.13
CA ILE A 195 -5.38 19.70 -10.72
C ILE A 195 -4.40 20.59 -9.94
N ILE A 196 -3.09 20.41 -10.09
CA ILE A 196 -2.07 21.18 -9.34
C ILE A 196 -2.08 22.68 -9.68
N ASP A 197 -2.42 23.04 -10.92
CA ASP A 197 -2.57 24.44 -11.35
C ASP A 197 -3.93 25.06 -10.99
N ASN A 198 -4.90 24.27 -10.52
CA ASN A 198 -6.22 24.74 -10.13
C ASN A 198 -6.18 25.69 -8.92
N HIS A 199 -7.11 26.63 -8.84
CA HIS A 199 -7.25 27.62 -7.76
C HIS A 199 -7.27 26.97 -6.36
N TYR A 200 -8.14 25.98 -6.15
CA TYR A 200 -8.31 25.34 -4.85
C TYR A 200 -7.07 24.54 -4.38
N CYS A 201 -6.24 24.07 -5.32
CA CYS A 201 -5.05 23.26 -5.03
C CYS A 201 -3.77 24.08 -4.83
N TRP A 202 -3.88 25.39 -4.57
CA TRP A 202 -2.71 26.27 -4.38
C TRP A 202 -1.76 25.81 -3.25
N GLY A 203 -2.31 25.24 -2.17
CA GLY A 203 -1.53 24.69 -1.04
C GLY A 203 -0.68 23.49 -1.47
N VAL A 204 -1.29 22.53 -2.18
CA VAL A 204 -0.59 21.37 -2.77
C VAL A 204 0.54 21.83 -3.71
N ARG A 205 0.27 22.84 -4.53
CA ARG A 205 1.26 23.46 -5.44
C ARG A 205 2.44 24.11 -4.69
N ARG A 206 2.19 24.72 -3.52
CA ARG A 206 3.24 25.28 -2.66
C ARG A 206 4.11 24.17 -2.07
N PHE A 207 3.48 23.12 -1.55
CA PHE A 207 4.15 21.95 -0.97
C PHE A 207 5.03 21.21 -1.99
N ILE A 208 4.50 20.91 -3.19
CA ILE A 208 5.28 20.29 -4.28
C ILE A 208 6.49 21.15 -4.65
N ARG A 209 6.37 22.49 -4.66
CA ARG A 209 7.52 23.37 -4.91
C ARG A 209 8.57 23.27 -3.81
N GLN A 210 8.16 23.20 -2.54
CA GLN A 210 9.08 23.07 -1.41
C GLN A 210 9.85 21.75 -1.48
N ILE A 211 9.19 20.63 -1.80
CA ILE A 211 9.84 19.34 -2.07
C ILE A 211 10.85 19.46 -3.23
N LEU A 212 10.45 20.03 -4.38
CA LEU A 212 11.37 20.20 -5.51
C LEU A 212 12.56 21.13 -5.20
N GLN A 213 12.41 22.04 -4.24
CA GLN A 213 13.48 22.93 -3.76
C GLN A 213 14.40 22.25 -2.73
N SER A 214 13.95 21.21 -2.02
CA SER A 214 14.81 20.42 -1.10
C SER A 214 15.53 19.24 -1.78
N LEU A 215 15.15 18.86 -3.01
CA LEU A 215 15.82 17.78 -3.75
C LEU A 215 17.34 17.95 -3.98
N PRO A 216 17.91 19.14 -4.28
CA PRO A 216 19.35 19.26 -4.59
C PRO A 216 20.30 18.68 -3.51
N PRO A 217 20.23 19.07 -2.21
CA PRO A 217 21.09 18.47 -1.19
C PRO A 217 20.77 16.99 -0.92
N ILE A 218 19.55 16.51 -1.21
CA ILE A 218 19.21 15.09 -1.10
C ILE A 218 19.98 14.28 -2.16
N PHE A 219 20.13 14.80 -3.39
CA PHE A 219 20.91 14.12 -4.42
C PHE A 219 22.40 13.98 -4.07
N ASP A 220 22.99 14.98 -3.41
CA ASP A 220 24.38 14.90 -2.93
C ASP A 220 24.55 13.77 -1.90
N MET A 221 23.63 13.70 -0.92
CA MET A 221 23.61 12.64 0.10
C MET A 221 23.33 11.25 -0.49
N MET A 222 22.42 11.16 -1.47
CA MET A 222 22.17 9.91 -2.22
C MET A 222 23.42 9.45 -2.98
N GLY A 223 24.18 10.36 -3.57
CA GLY A 223 25.45 10.05 -4.24
C GLY A 223 26.46 9.39 -3.30
N LEU A 224 26.60 9.92 -2.08
CA LEU A 224 27.45 9.34 -1.04
C LEU A 224 26.97 7.93 -0.62
N ILE A 225 25.66 7.74 -0.43
CA ILE A 225 25.09 6.42 -0.07
C ILE A 225 25.36 5.38 -1.16
N VAL A 226 25.14 5.73 -2.44
CA VAL A 226 25.40 4.83 -3.57
C VAL A 226 26.89 4.48 -3.67
N PHE A 227 27.79 5.44 -3.42
CA PHE A 227 29.23 5.17 -3.39
C PHE A 227 29.62 4.18 -2.30
N VAL A 228 29.12 4.38 -1.06
CA VAL A 228 29.34 3.46 0.07
C VAL A 228 28.78 2.06 -0.23
N MET A 229 27.62 1.98 -0.88
CA MET A 229 27.03 0.69 -1.30
C MET A 229 27.87 -0.06 -2.33
N ILE A 230 28.48 0.63 -3.31
CA ILE A 230 29.35 0.00 -4.32
C ILE A 230 30.59 -0.60 -3.65
N ILE A 231 31.18 0.09 -2.67
CA ILE A 231 32.30 -0.44 -1.88
C ILE A 231 31.88 -1.72 -1.14
N TYR A 232 30.73 -1.69 -0.45
CA TYR A 232 30.26 -2.86 0.30
C TYR A 232 29.78 -4.01 -0.60
N SER A 233 29.29 -3.77 -1.84
CA SER A 233 28.91 -4.86 -2.74
C SER A 233 30.11 -5.63 -3.28
N VAL A 234 31.26 -4.97 -3.47
CA VAL A 234 32.54 -5.64 -3.74
C VAL A 234 32.96 -6.50 -2.55
N PHE A 235 32.93 -5.96 -1.32
CA PHE A 235 33.26 -6.74 -0.12
C PHE A 235 32.30 -7.93 0.10
N GLY A 236 30.99 -7.73 -0.09
CA GLY A 236 29.99 -8.78 0.05
C GLY A 236 30.20 -9.93 -0.93
N PHE A 237 30.47 -9.61 -2.20
CA PHE A 237 30.83 -10.61 -3.22
C PHE A 237 32.08 -11.41 -2.80
N TYR A 238 33.20 -10.75 -2.46
CA TYR A 238 34.44 -11.44 -2.09
C TYR A 238 34.35 -12.26 -0.77
N LEU A 239 33.49 -11.87 0.18
CA LEU A 239 33.38 -12.55 1.47
C LEU A 239 32.35 -13.68 1.49
N PHE A 240 31.28 -13.60 0.68
CA PHE A 240 30.11 -14.46 0.83
C PHE A 240 29.70 -15.23 -0.43
N SER A 241 30.33 -15.04 -1.60
CA SER A 241 29.98 -15.76 -2.84
C SER A 241 29.95 -17.29 -2.69
N ASP A 242 30.91 -17.86 -1.95
CA ASP A 242 31.00 -19.31 -1.70
C ASP A 242 29.97 -19.83 -0.66
N TRP A 243 29.45 -18.94 0.18
CA TRP A 243 28.70 -19.31 1.40
C TRP A 243 27.20 -19.03 1.30
N ASP A 244 26.82 -17.99 0.55
CA ASP A 244 25.44 -17.57 0.30
C ASP A 244 25.26 -17.12 -1.16
N PRO A 245 25.27 -18.06 -2.12
CA PRO A 245 25.15 -17.75 -3.55
C PRO A 245 23.82 -17.08 -3.89
N ASP A 246 22.77 -17.29 -3.10
CA ASP A 246 21.45 -16.69 -3.31
C ASP A 246 21.46 -15.16 -3.18
N ASN A 247 22.40 -14.58 -2.44
CA ASN A 247 22.50 -13.14 -2.18
C ASN A 247 23.79 -12.49 -2.72
N PHE A 248 24.89 -13.24 -2.82
CA PHE A 248 26.24 -12.67 -3.07
C PHE A 248 27.04 -13.36 -4.21
N GLN A 249 26.42 -14.19 -5.05
CA GLN A 249 27.12 -14.89 -6.15
C GLN A 249 27.66 -13.95 -7.24
N THR A 250 27.08 -12.77 -7.46
CA THR A 250 27.53 -11.81 -8.46
C THR A 250 27.58 -10.39 -7.90
N PHE A 251 28.42 -9.51 -8.46
CA PHE A 251 28.50 -8.10 -8.03
C PHE A 251 27.15 -7.38 -8.09
N VAL A 252 26.36 -7.60 -9.17
CA VAL A 252 25.05 -6.97 -9.35
C VAL A 252 24.06 -7.46 -8.28
N GLN A 253 24.04 -8.77 -8.02
CA GLN A 253 23.20 -9.38 -6.98
C GLN A 253 23.63 -8.91 -5.58
N SER A 254 24.93 -8.84 -5.28
CA SER A 254 25.45 -8.25 -4.04
C SER A 254 25.00 -6.80 -3.85
N PHE A 255 25.02 -5.99 -4.92
CA PHE A 255 24.52 -4.60 -4.88
C PHE A 255 23.01 -4.54 -4.65
N VAL A 256 22.21 -5.39 -5.32
CA VAL A 256 20.76 -5.49 -5.10
C VAL A 256 20.44 -5.92 -3.67
N SER A 257 21.10 -6.98 -3.17
CA SER A 257 20.95 -7.46 -1.80
C SER A 257 21.26 -6.38 -0.77
N LEU A 258 22.32 -5.58 -0.99
CA LEU A 258 22.66 -4.45 -0.13
C LEU A 258 21.71 -3.25 -0.29
N PHE A 259 21.13 -3.03 -1.48
CA PHE A 259 20.08 -2.02 -1.67
C PHE A 259 18.83 -2.36 -0.85
N VAL A 260 18.42 -3.62 -0.85
CA VAL A 260 17.29 -4.12 -0.04
C VAL A 260 17.64 -4.13 1.45
N LEU A 261 18.90 -4.41 1.80
CA LEU A 261 19.40 -4.33 3.18
C LEU A 261 19.40 -2.88 3.72
N LEU A 262 19.73 -1.89 2.88
CA LEU A 262 19.66 -0.46 3.24
C LEU A 262 18.24 -0.05 3.66
N THR A 263 17.20 -0.61 3.04
CA THR A 263 15.80 -0.38 3.44
C THR A 263 15.38 -1.25 4.63
N THR A 264 16.29 -2.03 5.23
CA THR A 264 16.07 -3.07 6.26
C THR A 264 15.04 -4.16 5.92
N ALA A 265 14.52 -4.19 4.70
CA ALA A 265 13.39 -5.06 4.31
C ALA A 265 13.73 -6.55 4.30
N ASN A 266 15.02 -6.90 4.27
CA ASN A 266 15.52 -8.27 4.25
C ASN A 266 16.65 -8.47 5.30
N TYR A 267 16.67 -7.64 6.35
CA TYR A 267 17.76 -7.56 7.33
C TYR A 267 18.13 -8.90 8.03
N PRO A 268 17.19 -9.65 8.63
CA PRO A 268 17.53 -10.94 9.21
C PRO A 268 17.91 -11.95 8.12
N ASP A 269 17.14 -12.04 7.04
CA ASP A 269 17.23 -13.15 6.09
C ASP A 269 18.54 -13.14 5.26
N VAL A 270 19.06 -11.95 4.91
CA VAL A 270 20.36 -11.79 4.23
C VAL A 270 21.52 -12.09 5.18
N MET A 271 21.43 -11.75 6.47
CA MET A 271 22.52 -11.94 7.42
C MET A 271 22.57 -13.34 8.03
N MET A 272 21.41 -13.95 8.30
CA MET A 272 21.28 -15.10 9.20
C MET A 272 22.02 -16.35 8.72
N LYS A 273 22.04 -16.62 7.40
CA LYS A 273 22.79 -17.75 6.82
C LYS A 273 24.28 -17.66 7.17
N SER A 274 24.90 -16.50 6.94
CA SER A 274 26.31 -16.23 7.19
C SER A 274 26.63 -16.14 8.70
N TYR A 275 25.77 -15.46 9.47
CA TYR A 275 25.94 -15.27 10.91
C TYR A 275 25.88 -16.59 11.69
N HIS A 276 24.81 -17.36 11.49
CA HIS A 276 24.58 -18.62 12.21
C HIS A 276 25.73 -19.61 11.96
N LYS A 277 26.18 -19.75 10.70
CA LYS A 277 27.26 -20.67 10.32
C LYS A 277 28.61 -20.29 10.92
N SER A 278 28.93 -19.00 11.02
CA SER A 278 30.17 -18.51 11.65
C SER A 278 30.17 -18.74 13.16
N PHE A 279 29.06 -18.44 13.83
CA PHE A 279 28.88 -18.68 15.26
C PHE A 279 28.98 -20.17 15.62
N LEU A 280 28.23 -21.02 14.91
CA LEU A 280 28.27 -22.47 15.10
C LEU A 280 29.66 -23.05 14.85
N ARG A 281 30.39 -22.60 13.81
CA ARG A 281 31.78 -23.04 13.57
C ARG A 281 32.70 -22.73 14.74
N LYS A 282 32.64 -21.53 15.32
CA LYS A 282 33.45 -21.17 16.50
C LYS A 282 33.09 -22.05 17.71
N ALA A 283 31.80 -22.22 17.99
CA ALA A 283 31.34 -23.09 19.08
C ALA A 283 31.79 -24.55 18.90
N ALA A 284 31.69 -25.09 17.67
CA ALA A 284 32.22 -26.41 17.32
C ALA A 284 33.74 -26.51 17.49
N GLN A 285 34.52 -25.49 17.11
CA GLN A 285 35.99 -25.50 17.33
C GLN A 285 36.35 -25.58 18.82
N HIS A 286 35.67 -24.80 19.67
CA HIS A 286 35.88 -24.85 21.12
C HIS A 286 35.48 -26.20 21.72
N ALA A 287 34.34 -26.76 21.32
CA ALA A 287 33.92 -28.10 21.76
C ALA A 287 34.89 -29.19 21.26
N PHE A 288 35.30 -29.17 19.99
CA PHE A 288 36.22 -30.13 19.40
C PHE A 288 37.56 -30.15 20.15
N LYS A 289 38.11 -28.97 20.47
CA LYS A 289 39.37 -28.83 21.21
C LYS A 289 39.32 -29.43 22.63
N LEU A 290 38.14 -29.53 23.25
CA LEU A 290 37.94 -30.13 24.57
C LEU A 290 37.72 -31.66 24.51
N LEU A 291 37.14 -32.18 23.42
CA LEU A 291 36.83 -33.60 23.23
C LEU A 291 38.00 -34.45 22.71
N VAL A 292 39.13 -33.80 22.44
CA VAL A 292 40.32 -34.34 21.80
C VAL A 292 41.37 -34.72 22.85
N THR A 293 41.98 -35.90 22.71
CA THR A 293 43.02 -36.37 23.63
C THR A 293 44.43 -35.88 23.24
N ARG A 294 45.36 -35.85 24.21
CA ARG A 294 46.76 -35.46 23.97
C ARG A 294 47.46 -36.31 22.89
N GLU A 295 47.08 -37.58 22.77
CA GLU A 295 47.61 -38.54 21.79
C GLU A 295 47.08 -38.32 20.37
N ARG A 296 45.83 -37.82 20.21
CA ARG A 296 45.12 -37.76 18.93
C ARG A 296 44.46 -36.41 18.70
N LYS A 297 45.29 -35.39 18.48
CA LYS A 297 44.91 -33.96 18.42
C LYS A 297 43.87 -33.56 17.36
N ASN A 298 43.61 -34.40 16.36
CA ASN A 298 42.83 -34.03 15.18
C ASN A 298 41.56 -34.88 14.97
N VAL A 299 41.21 -35.77 15.91
CA VAL A 299 40.08 -36.71 15.75
C VAL A 299 39.34 -37.00 17.06
N ILE A 300 38.00 -37.10 16.98
CA ILE A 300 37.12 -37.51 18.08
C ILE A 300 36.72 -38.98 17.92
N SER A 301 36.78 -39.74 19.02
CA SER A 301 36.28 -41.13 19.08
C SER A 301 34.84 -41.20 19.58
N PHE A 302 34.14 -42.28 19.24
CA PHE A 302 32.73 -42.47 19.64
C PHE A 302 32.50 -42.33 21.15
N ASN A 303 33.41 -42.80 22.00
CA ASN A 303 33.26 -42.68 23.46
C ASN A 303 33.20 -41.22 23.94
N HIS A 304 34.05 -40.34 23.39
CA HIS A 304 34.03 -38.91 23.72
C HIS A 304 32.81 -38.22 23.09
N PHE A 305 32.42 -38.61 21.87
CA PHE A 305 31.21 -38.09 21.23
C PHE A 305 29.92 -38.49 21.97
N ARG A 306 29.82 -39.74 22.44
CA ARG A 306 28.73 -40.21 23.31
C ARG A 306 28.63 -39.32 24.55
N GLY A 307 29.76 -39.09 25.23
CA GLY A 307 29.83 -38.18 26.38
C GLY A 307 29.34 -36.77 26.07
N LEU A 308 29.73 -36.19 24.92
CA LEU A 308 29.18 -34.91 24.45
C LEU A 308 27.65 -34.96 24.33
N ILE A 309 27.11 -35.95 23.61
CA ILE A 309 25.67 -36.05 23.35
C ILE A 309 24.87 -36.23 24.66
N THR A 310 25.38 -36.99 25.62
CA THR A 310 24.75 -37.16 26.95
C THR A 310 24.53 -35.82 27.67
N PHE A 311 25.42 -34.83 27.50
CA PHE A 311 25.25 -33.50 28.09
C PHE A 311 24.56 -32.49 27.16
N TYR A 312 24.83 -32.54 25.86
CA TYR A 312 24.31 -31.58 24.87
C TYR A 312 22.84 -31.86 24.48
N LYS A 313 22.48 -33.14 24.38
CA LYS A 313 21.13 -33.61 24.09
C LYS A 313 20.77 -34.70 25.11
N PRO A 314 20.55 -34.34 26.40
CA PRO A 314 20.32 -35.32 27.48
C PRO A 314 19.05 -36.15 27.31
N SER A 315 18.15 -35.76 26.40
CA SER A 315 16.99 -36.55 25.98
C SER A 315 17.31 -37.66 24.97
N ALA A 316 18.53 -37.71 24.41
CA ALA A 316 18.95 -38.73 23.48
C ALA A 316 19.45 -39.99 24.21
N SER A 317 18.95 -41.15 23.78
CA SER A 317 19.49 -42.45 24.19
C SER A 317 20.88 -42.69 23.61
N ASP A 318 21.63 -43.65 24.18
CA ASP A 318 22.89 -44.12 23.60
C ASP A 318 22.75 -44.61 22.15
N THR A 319 21.59 -45.17 21.80
CA THR A 319 21.25 -45.57 20.44
C THR A 319 21.04 -44.37 19.52
N GLU A 320 20.39 -43.29 19.98
CA GLU A 320 20.28 -42.04 19.24
C GLU A 320 21.66 -41.36 19.07
N ALA A 321 22.50 -41.35 20.11
CA ALA A 321 23.88 -40.85 20.02
C ALA A 321 24.73 -41.60 18.98
N PHE A 322 24.59 -42.93 18.89
CA PHE A 322 25.26 -43.75 17.88
C PHE A 322 24.78 -43.44 16.45
N LEU A 323 23.48 -43.24 16.25
CA LEU A 323 22.91 -42.88 14.95
C LEU A 323 23.42 -41.50 14.47
N ILE A 324 23.51 -40.52 15.39
CA ILE A 324 24.08 -39.19 15.11
C ILE A 324 25.58 -39.31 14.76
N PHE A 325 26.36 -40.12 15.51
CA PHE A 325 27.78 -40.34 15.20
C PHE A 325 27.99 -40.97 13.81
N LYS A 326 27.18 -41.98 13.47
CA LYS A 326 27.22 -42.66 12.17
C LYS A 326 26.87 -41.71 11.01
N PHE A 327 25.96 -40.77 11.22
CA PHE A 327 25.59 -39.75 10.23
C PHE A 327 26.74 -38.75 9.95
N LEU A 328 27.54 -38.41 10.97
CA LEU A 328 28.65 -37.45 10.84
C LEU A 328 29.91 -38.03 10.19
N ASN A 329 30.22 -39.30 10.43
CA ASN A 329 31.42 -39.98 9.94
C ASN A 329 31.30 -40.33 8.44
N LYS A 330 31.50 -39.33 7.57
CA LYS A 330 31.49 -39.50 6.11
C LYS A 330 32.74 -40.22 5.62
N SER A 331 33.87 -40.03 6.29
CA SER A 331 35.17 -40.61 5.95
C SER A 331 35.27 -42.12 6.20
N GLN A 332 34.31 -42.71 6.94
CA GLN A 332 34.32 -44.10 7.43
C GLN A 332 35.51 -44.50 8.32
N LEU A 333 36.36 -43.54 8.74
CA LEU A 333 37.61 -43.77 9.48
C LEU A 333 37.41 -44.16 10.95
N LYS A 334 36.20 -44.58 11.36
CA LYS A 334 35.77 -44.84 12.77
C LYS A 334 35.94 -43.67 13.76
N PHE A 335 36.43 -42.52 13.31
CA PHE A 335 36.59 -41.28 14.06
C PHE A 335 35.93 -40.11 13.31
N ILE A 336 35.69 -39.00 14.00
CA ILE A 336 35.20 -37.75 13.42
C ILE A 336 36.34 -36.72 13.37
N THR A 337 36.60 -36.17 12.20
CA THR A 337 37.53 -35.04 11.97
C THR A 337 36.90 -33.69 12.30
N LEU A 338 37.68 -32.61 12.40
CA LEU A 338 37.16 -31.26 12.67
C LEU A 338 36.18 -30.80 11.58
N ASP A 339 36.47 -31.10 10.31
CA ASP A 339 35.63 -30.69 9.18
C ASP A 339 34.30 -31.44 9.12
N GLU A 340 34.28 -32.72 9.52
CA GLU A 340 33.05 -33.48 9.73
C GLU A 340 32.25 -32.95 10.92
N PHE A 341 32.94 -32.63 12.02
CA PHE A 341 32.34 -32.14 13.27
C PHE A 341 31.63 -30.79 13.10
N TYR A 342 31.98 -29.97 12.10
CA TYR A 342 31.21 -28.75 11.81
C TYR A 342 29.73 -29.00 11.52
N ASN A 343 29.36 -30.21 11.08
CA ASN A 343 27.96 -30.57 10.78
C ASN A 343 27.23 -31.17 12.00
N VAL A 344 27.84 -31.15 13.21
CA VAL A 344 27.27 -31.75 14.44
C VAL A 344 25.90 -31.18 14.81
N TYR A 345 25.67 -29.89 14.54
CA TYR A 345 24.40 -29.23 14.83
C TYR A 345 23.27 -29.81 13.99
N ASP A 346 23.47 -29.88 12.67
CA ASP A 346 22.49 -30.43 11.72
C ASP A 346 22.15 -31.89 12.07
N ALA A 347 23.17 -32.69 12.41
CA ALA A 347 23.00 -34.10 12.80
C ALA A 347 22.16 -34.28 14.09
N CYS A 348 22.26 -33.35 15.04
CA CYS A 348 21.56 -33.43 16.33
C CYS A 348 20.08 -33.01 16.25
N VAL A 349 19.68 -32.20 15.25
CA VAL A 349 18.30 -31.73 15.05
C VAL A 349 17.34 -32.88 14.76
N TYR A 350 17.80 -33.93 14.07
CA TYR A 350 17.01 -35.13 13.83
C TYR A 350 16.63 -35.83 15.14
N LYS A 351 15.33 -36.12 15.31
CA LYS A 351 14.77 -36.87 16.44
C LYS A 351 14.41 -38.28 16.02
N TRP A 352 14.85 -39.27 16.78
CA TRP A 352 14.65 -40.69 16.48
C TRP A 352 13.62 -41.27 17.46
N ARG A 353 12.43 -41.70 17.00
CA ARG A 353 11.29 -42.10 17.87
C ARG A 353 10.74 -43.51 17.61
N PRO A 354 10.42 -44.29 18.67
CA PRO A 354 9.37 -45.32 18.69
C PRO A 354 7.96 -44.71 19.00
N ALA A 355 6.86 -45.49 19.06
CA ALA A 355 5.44 -44.99 19.07
C ALA A 355 4.48 -45.59 20.17
N LYS A 356 3.60 -44.81 20.89
CA LYS A 356 2.65 -45.17 22.04
C LYS A 356 1.40 -44.20 22.33
N SER A 357 0.58 -44.33 23.43
CA SER A 357 -0.94 -44.08 23.66
C SER A 357 -1.56 -43.22 24.88
N ASP A 358 -2.93 -43.02 25.05
CA ASP A 358 -3.69 -41.92 25.82
C ASP A 358 -5.07 -42.22 26.62
N GLU A 359 -5.75 -41.27 27.40
CA GLU A 359 -6.97 -41.45 28.36
C GLU A 359 -8.03 -40.26 28.73
N PRO A 360 -9.13 -40.41 29.58
CA PRO A 360 -10.32 -39.47 29.80
C PRO A 360 -10.78 -38.93 31.25
N TRP A 361 -11.81 -38.02 31.36
CA TRP A 361 -12.09 -37.05 32.51
C TRP A 361 -13.12 -37.33 33.63
N TYR A 362 -14.31 -37.89 33.37
CA TYR A 362 -15.48 -37.86 34.30
C TYR A 362 -15.34 -38.85 35.49
N ASN A 363 -14.16 -39.41 35.69
CA ASN A 363 -13.94 -40.56 36.57
C ASN A 363 -14.10 -40.21 38.05
N ASP A 364 -13.86 -38.95 38.42
CA ASP A 364 -13.69 -38.50 39.81
C ASP A 364 -14.89 -37.75 40.42
N SER A 365 -15.83 -37.23 39.60
CA SER A 365 -16.85 -36.27 40.08
C SER A 365 -18.30 -36.77 40.14
N ILE A 366 -18.62 -37.96 39.59
CA ILE A 366 -19.99 -38.48 39.51
C ILE A 366 -20.01 -39.97 39.89
N SER A 367 -21.01 -40.42 40.65
CA SER A 367 -21.18 -41.82 41.05
C SER A 367 -22.58 -42.37 40.72
N GLY A 368 -22.70 -43.70 40.60
CA GLY A 368 -23.97 -44.38 40.29
C GLY A 368 -24.30 -44.49 38.81
N CYS A 369 -25.59 -44.61 38.48
CA CYS A 369 -26.06 -44.86 37.10
C CYS A 369 -25.73 -43.71 36.13
N THR A 370 -25.64 -42.47 36.62
CA THR A 370 -25.25 -41.30 35.82
C THR A 370 -23.82 -41.40 35.29
N LYS A 371 -22.86 -41.93 36.08
CA LYS A 371 -21.48 -42.13 35.62
C LYS A 371 -21.41 -43.03 34.38
N LYS A 372 -22.19 -44.11 34.33
CA LYS A 372 -22.26 -45.02 33.18
C LYS A 372 -22.78 -44.34 31.90
N ILE A 373 -23.67 -43.34 32.04
CA ILE A 373 -24.16 -42.54 30.91
C ILE A 373 -23.02 -41.66 30.38
N PHE A 374 -22.25 -41.00 31.25
CA PHE A 374 -21.08 -40.21 30.84
C PHE A 374 -19.94 -41.05 30.26
N GLU A 375 -19.69 -42.27 30.78
CA GLU A 375 -18.75 -43.23 30.18
C GLU A 375 -19.15 -43.62 28.75
N LEU A 376 -20.44 -43.84 28.51
CA LEU A 376 -20.96 -44.15 27.17
C LEU A 376 -20.84 -42.94 26.24
N ILE A 377 -21.25 -41.75 26.70
CA ILE A 377 -21.14 -40.50 25.92
C ILE A 377 -19.67 -40.20 25.60
N ASN A 378 -18.73 -40.35 26.53
CA ASN A 378 -17.31 -40.16 26.25
C ASN A 378 -16.79 -41.19 25.25
N LYS A 379 -17.13 -42.49 25.37
CA LYS A 379 -16.74 -43.51 24.37
C LYS A 379 -17.31 -43.23 22.99
N ILE A 380 -18.51 -42.65 22.89
CA ILE A 380 -19.09 -42.19 21.63
C ILE A 380 -18.28 -40.99 21.10
N VAL A 381 -18.16 -39.92 21.89
CA VAL A 381 -17.51 -38.66 21.49
C VAL A 381 -16.02 -38.82 21.16
N THR A 382 -15.29 -39.67 21.89
CA THR A 382 -13.87 -39.98 21.62
C THR A 382 -13.69 -41.04 20.54
N SER A 383 -14.77 -41.63 20.02
CA SER A 383 -14.65 -42.55 18.89
C SER A 383 -14.35 -41.77 17.61
N ALA A 384 -13.39 -42.28 16.83
CA ALA A 384 -13.15 -41.76 15.49
C ALA A 384 -14.43 -41.76 14.65
N TRP A 385 -15.35 -42.71 14.86
CA TRP A 385 -16.64 -42.75 14.14
C TRP A 385 -17.52 -41.52 14.41
N PHE A 386 -17.51 -40.97 15.62
CA PHE A 386 -18.23 -39.73 15.92
C PHE A 386 -17.58 -38.54 15.21
N ASP A 387 -16.26 -38.35 15.37
CA ASP A 387 -15.54 -37.26 14.68
C ASP A 387 -15.64 -37.35 13.15
N HIS A 388 -15.60 -38.55 12.57
CA HIS A 388 -15.82 -38.77 11.13
C HIS A 388 -17.28 -38.54 10.74
N SER A 389 -18.26 -38.89 11.57
CA SER A 389 -19.68 -38.62 11.28
C SER A 389 -19.96 -37.12 11.29
N ILE A 390 -19.41 -36.38 12.26
CA ILE A 390 -19.51 -34.92 12.31
C ILE A 390 -18.74 -34.28 11.16
N SER A 391 -17.52 -34.73 10.87
CA SER A 391 -16.76 -34.27 9.69
C SER A 391 -17.50 -34.57 8.38
N PHE A 392 -18.24 -35.68 8.30
CA PHE A 392 -19.08 -36.04 7.16
C PHE A 392 -20.35 -35.18 7.07
N VAL A 393 -20.96 -34.82 8.20
CA VAL A 393 -22.06 -33.84 8.27
C VAL A 393 -21.57 -32.45 7.83
N VAL A 394 -20.41 -31.99 8.31
CA VAL A 394 -19.77 -30.74 7.87
C VAL A 394 -19.39 -30.78 6.39
N LEU A 395 -18.88 -31.92 5.90
CA LEU A 395 -18.56 -32.12 4.49
C LEU A 395 -19.81 -32.12 3.61
N ILE A 396 -20.90 -32.79 4.02
CA ILE A 396 -22.17 -32.76 3.30
C ILE A 396 -22.75 -31.35 3.33
N ASN A 397 -22.74 -30.65 4.47
CA ASN A 397 -23.17 -29.25 4.54
C ASN A 397 -22.32 -28.38 3.60
N GLY A 398 -21.01 -28.56 3.57
CA GLY A 398 -20.10 -27.87 2.65
C GLY A 398 -20.35 -28.21 1.18
N ILE A 399 -20.68 -29.46 0.85
CA ILE A 399 -21.06 -29.89 -0.51
C ILE A 399 -22.42 -29.30 -0.88
N ILE A 400 -23.40 -29.29 0.03
CA ILE A 400 -24.72 -28.71 -0.22
C ILE A 400 -24.59 -27.19 -0.35
N LEU A 401 -23.77 -26.51 0.46
CA LEU A 401 -23.46 -25.08 0.32
C LEU A 401 -22.74 -24.80 -1.01
N LEU A 402 -21.85 -25.68 -1.47
CA LEU A 402 -21.17 -25.57 -2.76
C LEU A 402 -22.13 -25.80 -3.94
N VAL A 403 -23.02 -26.79 -3.82
CA VAL A 403 -24.11 -27.03 -4.79
C VAL A 403 -25.08 -25.86 -4.79
N GLN A 404 -25.47 -25.33 -3.63
CA GLN A 404 -26.30 -24.13 -3.50
C GLN A 404 -25.62 -22.91 -4.10
N ALA A 405 -24.31 -22.71 -3.90
CA ALA A 405 -23.56 -21.63 -4.56
C ALA A 405 -23.53 -21.80 -6.09
N GLY A 406 -23.35 -23.03 -6.58
CA GLY A 406 -23.41 -23.35 -8.02
C GLY A 406 -24.81 -23.24 -8.63
N VAL A 407 -25.85 -23.53 -7.85
CA VAL A 407 -27.26 -23.48 -8.25
C VAL A 407 -27.83 -22.06 -8.14
N MET A 408 -27.42 -21.27 -7.14
CA MET A 408 -27.66 -19.82 -7.10
C MET A 408 -26.97 -19.11 -8.26
N ALA A 409 -25.78 -19.56 -8.67
CA ALA A 409 -25.14 -19.11 -9.90
C ALA A 409 -25.88 -19.54 -11.19
N SER A 410 -26.92 -20.39 -11.07
CA SER A 410 -27.75 -20.91 -12.17
C SER A 410 -29.19 -20.34 -12.17
N ALA A 411 -29.53 -19.42 -11.25
CA ALA A 411 -30.71 -18.55 -11.27
C ALA A 411 -32.10 -19.23 -11.50
N VAL A 412 -32.55 -20.05 -10.54
CA VAL A 412 -33.93 -20.56 -10.46
C VAL A 412 -34.58 -20.10 -9.15
N GLU A 413 -35.67 -19.33 -9.22
CA GLU A 413 -36.26 -18.63 -8.06
C GLU A 413 -36.99 -19.55 -7.05
N ASP A 414 -37.50 -20.71 -7.46
CA ASP A 414 -38.26 -21.60 -6.56
C ASP A 414 -37.40 -22.33 -5.50
N GLN A 415 -36.06 -22.19 -5.55
CA GLN A 415 -35.15 -22.96 -4.71
C GLN A 415 -34.80 -22.32 -3.35
N TYR A 416 -35.09 -21.03 -3.14
CA TYR A 416 -34.76 -20.35 -1.87
C TYR A 416 -35.45 -21.00 -0.65
N ILE A 417 -36.69 -21.47 -0.79
CA ILE A 417 -37.45 -22.10 0.31
C ILE A 417 -36.77 -23.39 0.80
N TYR A 418 -36.19 -24.18 -0.10
CA TYR A 418 -35.49 -25.42 0.25
C TYR A 418 -34.15 -25.17 0.97
N VAL A 419 -33.48 -24.05 0.68
CA VAL A 419 -32.21 -23.67 1.32
C VAL A 419 -32.41 -23.43 2.83
N THR A 420 -33.45 -22.68 3.22
CA THR A 420 -33.73 -22.35 4.62
C THR A 420 -33.93 -23.61 5.49
N TRP A 421 -34.76 -24.56 5.06
CA TRP A 421 -35.04 -25.79 5.82
C TRP A 421 -33.79 -26.69 6.00
N ILE A 422 -32.93 -26.74 4.98
CA ILE A 422 -31.67 -27.50 5.03
C ILE A 422 -30.72 -26.89 6.09
N SER A 423 -30.61 -25.56 6.12
CA SER A 423 -29.75 -24.86 7.09
C SER A 423 -30.27 -25.00 8.52
N TYR A 424 -31.59 -25.00 8.74
CA TYR A 424 -32.18 -25.27 10.06
C TYR A 424 -31.78 -26.66 10.58
N PHE A 425 -31.79 -27.67 9.70
CA PHE A 425 -31.36 -29.04 10.03
C PHE A 425 -29.88 -29.12 10.43
N PHE A 426 -28.98 -28.46 9.70
CA PHE A 426 -27.55 -28.47 10.04
C PHE A 426 -27.23 -27.70 11.33
N ILE A 427 -27.85 -26.54 11.57
CA ILE A 427 -27.68 -25.79 12.83
C ILE A 427 -28.18 -26.63 14.03
N GLY A 428 -29.25 -27.41 13.86
CA GLY A 428 -29.71 -28.39 14.84
C GLY A 428 -28.66 -29.48 15.14
N LEU A 429 -28.01 -30.04 14.10
CA LEU A 429 -26.96 -31.04 14.26
C LEU A 429 -25.72 -30.50 14.99
N TYR A 430 -25.24 -29.30 14.67
CA TYR A 430 -24.10 -28.68 15.37
C TYR A 430 -24.44 -28.33 16.82
N THR A 431 -25.67 -27.92 17.10
CA THR A 431 -26.15 -27.69 18.48
C THR A 431 -26.15 -28.99 19.29
N ALA A 432 -26.58 -30.11 18.69
CA ALA A 432 -26.54 -31.42 19.33
C ALA A 432 -25.10 -31.91 19.54
N GLU A 433 -24.22 -31.77 18.55
CA GLU A 433 -22.81 -32.11 18.63
C GLU A 433 -22.10 -31.37 19.77
N ALA A 434 -22.19 -30.03 19.80
CA ALA A 434 -21.58 -29.21 20.83
C ALA A 434 -22.05 -29.65 22.23
N THR A 435 -23.35 -29.96 22.37
CA THR A 435 -23.92 -30.50 23.61
C THR A 435 -23.32 -31.86 23.99
N PHE A 436 -23.22 -32.80 23.05
CA PHE A 436 -22.60 -34.12 23.31
C PHE A 436 -21.11 -34.00 23.65
N LYS A 437 -20.34 -33.17 22.94
CA LYS A 437 -18.91 -32.97 23.22
C LYS A 437 -18.67 -32.26 24.55
N LEU A 438 -19.48 -31.26 24.92
CA LEU A 438 -19.41 -30.61 26.24
C LEU A 438 -19.68 -31.61 27.37
N LEU A 439 -20.66 -32.49 27.22
CA LEU A 439 -20.97 -33.55 28.19
C LEU A 439 -19.92 -34.67 28.20
N GLY A 440 -19.36 -35.03 27.04
CA GLY A 440 -18.42 -36.15 26.87
C GLY A 440 -16.99 -35.83 27.24
N LEU A 441 -16.49 -34.63 26.92
CA LEU A 441 -15.11 -34.18 27.20
C LEU A 441 -15.00 -33.28 28.44
N GLY A 442 -16.11 -32.68 28.87
CA GLY A 442 -16.15 -31.76 30.01
C GLY A 442 -15.65 -30.35 29.65
N LEU A 443 -16.17 -29.34 30.35
CA LEU A 443 -15.94 -27.92 30.05
C LEU A 443 -14.46 -27.57 29.84
N ASN A 444 -13.57 -28.06 30.72
CA ASN A 444 -12.15 -27.74 30.67
C ASN A 444 -11.44 -28.35 29.45
N LYS A 445 -11.66 -29.63 29.11
CA LYS A 445 -11.02 -30.26 27.94
C LYS A 445 -11.64 -29.77 26.63
N TYR A 446 -12.93 -29.42 26.66
CA TYR A 446 -13.64 -28.82 25.53
C TYR A 446 -13.10 -27.42 25.21
N PHE A 447 -13.18 -26.48 26.16
CA PHE A 447 -12.73 -25.09 25.94
C PHE A 447 -11.20 -24.90 25.96
N SER A 448 -10.42 -25.89 26.43
CA SER A 448 -8.97 -25.91 26.21
C SER A 448 -8.59 -26.20 24.76
N ASP A 449 -9.49 -26.80 23.97
CA ASP A 449 -9.30 -26.88 22.52
C ASP A 449 -9.86 -25.62 21.86
N SER A 450 -9.02 -24.98 21.05
CA SER A 450 -9.41 -23.79 20.29
C SER A 450 -10.49 -24.10 19.25
N TRP A 451 -10.57 -25.36 18.77
CA TRP A 451 -11.51 -25.76 17.73
C TRP A 451 -12.92 -25.98 18.27
N ASN A 452 -13.06 -26.80 19.31
CA ASN A 452 -14.33 -26.95 20.02
C ASN A 452 -14.87 -25.58 20.54
N THR A 453 -13.98 -24.65 20.90
CA THR A 453 -14.36 -23.26 21.25
C THR A 453 -14.88 -22.47 20.04
N PHE A 454 -14.23 -22.60 18.88
CA PHE A 454 -14.67 -21.96 17.63
C PHE A 454 -16.01 -22.54 17.13
N ASP A 455 -16.17 -23.86 17.17
CA ASP A 455 -17.38 -24.59 16.78
C ASP A 455 -18.59 -24.17 17.64
N PHE A 456 -18.36 -23.95 18.95
CA PHE A 456 -19.37 -23.41 19.86
C PHE A 456 -19.82 -21.98 19.45
N ILE A 457 -18.86 -21.10 19.13
CA ILE A 457 -19.16 -19.72 18.70
C ILE A 457 -19.93 -19.72 17.36
N THR A 458 -19.51 -20.51 16.38
CA THR A 458 -20.19 -20.58 15.07
C THR A 458 -21.60 -21.18 15.18
N THR A 459 -21.82 -22.11 16.11
CA THR A 459 -23.15 -22.67 16.41
C THR A 459 -24.07 -21.59 17.00
N VAL A 460 -23.59 -20.78 17.95
CA VAL A 460 -24.36 -19.67 18.53
C VAL A 460 -24.71 -18.60 17.49
N LEU A 461 -23.76 -18.24 16.61
CA LEU A 461 -24.01 -17.31 15.51
C LEU A 461 -25.04 -17.86 14.49
N GLY A 462 -25.01 -19.16 14.24
CA GLY A 462 -26.04 -19.86 13.44
C GLY A 462 -27.43 -19.69 14.04
N ILE A 463 -27.60 -19.97 15.34
CA ILE A 463 -28.89 -19.81 16.05
C ILE A 463 -29.39 -18.36 15.99
N LEU A 464 -28.52 -17.37 16.23
CA LEU A 464 -28.88 -15.95 16.12
C LEU A 464 -29.35 -15.56 14.71
N SER A 465 -28.76 -16.16 13.67
CA SER A 465 -29.16 -15.92 12.28
C SER A 465 -30.61 -16.32 12.00
N LEU A 466 -31.04 -17.46 12.57
CA LEU A 466 -32.42 -17.96 12.42
C LEU A 466 -33.44 -17.00 13.07
N ILE A 467 -33.06 -16.40 14.20
CA ILE A 467 -33.89 -15.41 14.90
C ILE A 467 -34.07 -14.15 14.06
N PHE A 468 -33.02 -13.68 13.36
CA PHE A 468 -33.11 -12.52 12.47
C PHE A 468 -33.88 -12.78 11.16
N GLU A 469 -33.86 -14.01 10.64
CA GLU A 469 -34.68 -14.43 9.50
C GLU A 469 -36.19 -14.37 9.85
N TYR A 470 -36.57 -14.90 11.02
CA TYR A 470 -37.95 -14.83 11.52
C TYR A 470 -38.49 -13.40 11.69
N LEU A 471 -37.60 -12.42 11.90
CA LEU A 471 -37.93 -11.00 12.03
C LEU A 471 -38.06 -10.24 10.69
N GLY A 472 -37.99 -10.94 9.55
CA GLY A 472 -38.33 -10.38 8.23
C GLY A 472 -37.26 -9.51 7.58
N THR A 473 -35.98 -9.68 7.93
CA THR A 473 -34.88 -8.93 7.31
C THR A 473 -34.32 -9.63 6.07
N PRO A 474 -33.90 -8.90 5.01
CA PRO A 474 -33.48 -9.52 3.74
C PRO A 474 -32.16 -10.31 3.86
N ILE A 475 -32.11 -11.41 3.09
CA ILE A 475 -31.18 -12.56 3.13
C ILE A 475 -29.66 -12.24 3.03
N PHE A 476 -29.25 -10.99 2.83
CA PHE A 476 -27.83 -10.59 2.76
C PHE A 476 -27.01 -10.94 4.01
N PHE A 477 -27.64 -11.10 5.19
CA PHE A 477 -26.96 -11.61 6.39
C PHE A 477 -26.69 -13.13 6.35
N TYR A 478 -27.55 -13.91 5.68
CA TYR A 478 -27.53 -15.38 5.73
C TYR A 478 -26.27 -16.01 5.15
N CYS A 479 -25.81 -15.44 4.02
CA CYS A 479 -24.60 -15.90 3.35
C CYS A 479 -23.33 -15.52 4.14
N TYR A 480 -23.41 -14.52 5.02
CA TYR A 480 -22.30 -14.07 5.87
C TYR A 480 -22.20 -14.85 7.19
N THR A 481 -23.25 -15.56 7.61
CA THR A 481 -23.29 -16.36 8.85
C THR A 481 -23.18 -17.87 8.63
N THR A 482 -23.37 -18.36 7.40
CA THR A 482 -22.93 -19.70 6.97
C THR A 482 -21.43 -19.77 6.62
N THR A 483 -20.81 -18.68 6.14
CA THR A 483 -19.34 -18.61 5.97
C THR A 483 -18.52 -18.93 7.22
N PRO A 484 -18.88 -18.48 8.44
CA PRO A 484 -18.27 -18.90 9.71
C PRO A 484 -18.17 -20.42 9.91
N GLN A 485 -19.14 -21.20 9.41
CA GLN A 485 -19.13 -22.66 9.54
C GLN A 485 -18.20 -23.33 8.51
N ALA A 486 -18.17 -22.83 7.27
CA ALA A 486 -17.12 -23.23 6.31
C ALA A 486 -15.72 -22.76 6.78
N LEU A 487 -15.66 -21.64 7.50
CA LEU A 487 -14.49 -21.18 8.22
C LEU A 487 -14.10 -22.10 9.38
N VAL A 488 -14.88 -23.08 9.86
CA VAL A 488 -14.37 -24.09 10.82
C VAL A 488 -13.16 -24.81 10.23
N LEU A 489 -13.27 -25.26 8.98
CA LEU A 489 -12.20 -25.96 8.26
C LEU A 489 -10.94 -25.11 8.04
N ILE A 490 -11.03 -23.78 8.11
CA ILE A 490 -9.94 -22.82 7.81
C ILE A 490 -9.42 -22.15 9.09
N SER A 491 -10.33 -21.83 10.02
CA SER A 491 -10.12 -21.22 11.33
C SER A 491 -9.15 -22.05 12.14
N ASN A 492 -9.30 -23.39 12.11
CA ASN A 492 -8.29 -24.38 11.70
C ASN A 492 -6.83 -24.28 12.22
N LYS A 493 -6.22 -23.08 12.20
CA LYS A 493 -4.83 -22.78 12.60
C LYS A 493 -4.42 -21.32 12.91
N ASN A 494 -5.25 -20.27 12.86
CA ASN A 494 -4.71 -18.89 12.95
C ASN A 494 -5.62 -17.75 13.47
N ARG A 495 -5.04 -16.55 13.71
CA ARG A 495 -5.67 -15.36 14.35
C ARG A 495 -5.30 -14.00 13.73
N GLY A 496 -4.48 -13.95 12.67
CA GLY A 496 -3.81 -12.71 12.20
C GLY A 496 -4.57 -11.82 11.21
N PHE A 497 -5.89 -11.97 11.04
CA PHE A 497 -6.59 -11.45 9.85
C PHE A 497 -7.23 -10.05 9.98
N GLU A 498 -7.60 -9.61 11.20
CA GLU A 498 -8.44 -8.41 11.39
C GLU A 498 -7.70 -7.09 11.15
N MET A 499 -6.48 -6.95 11.67
CA MET A 499 -5.72 -5.69 11.69
C MET A 499 -5.28 -5.20 10.29
N PHE A 500 -5.48 -6.00 9.24
CA PHE A 500 -4.97 -5.76 7.89
C PHE A 500 -5.93 -4.94 7.00
N LEU A 501 -7.18 -4.73 7.42
CA LEU A 501 -8.25 -4.18 6.57
C LEU A 501 -8.32 -2.65 6.56
N GLU A 502 -8.15 -1.97 7.70
CA GLU A 502 -8.45 -0.53 7.81
C GLU A 502 -7.39 0.38 7.15
N LEU A 503 -6.10 0.05 7.28
CA LEU A 503 -4.98 0.89 6.82
C LEU A 503 -4.89 1.08 5.29
N ARG A 504 -5.66 0.32 4.50
CA ARG A 504 -5.45 0.19 3.05
C ARG A 504 -6.26 1.16 2.17
N LEU A 505 -7.21 1.89 2.75
CA LEU A 505 -8.21 2.69 2.00
C LEU A 505 -7.76 4.11 1.64
N PHE A 506 -6.76 4.68 2.31
CA PHE A 506 -6.46 6.12 2.21
C PHE A 506 -5.43 6.51 1.13
N CYS A 507 -4.52 5.62 0.72
CA CYS A 507 -3.37 5.95 -0.16
C CYS A 507 -3.64 5.73 -1.67
N ILE A 508 -4.91 5.67 -2.09
CA ILE A 508 -5.32 5.14 -3.39
C ILE A 508 -5.24 6.16 -4.57
N PRO A 509 -5.44 7.48 -4.44
CA PRO A 509 -5.55 8.36 -5.62
C PRO A 509 -4.25 8.75 -6.36
N GLU A 510 -3.12 8.95 -5.66
CA GLU A 510 -2.00 9.74 -6.21
C GLU A 510 -1.02 8.96 -7.12
N CYS A 511 -0.88 7.64 -6.96
CA CYS A 511 0.15 6.86 -7.67
C CYS A 511 -0.30 6.32 -9.05
N ALA A 512 -1.28 6.98 -9.68
CA ALA A 512 -2.04 6.45 -10.81
C ALA A 512 -1.31 6.43 -12.19
N SER A 513 -0.17 7.09 -12.34
CA SER A 513 0.36 7.47 -13.66
C SER A 513 1.38 6.52 -14.31
N MET A 514 1.89 5.48 -13.63
CA MET A 514 3.03 4.68 -14.11
C MET A 514 2.81 3.15 -14.03
N VAL A 515 1.76 2.65 -14.69
CA VAL A 515 1.45 1.22 -14.77
C VAL A 515 2.17 0.56 -15.95
N TYR A 516 3.24 -0.20 -15.68
CA TYR A 516 3.94 -1.02 -16.69
C TYR A 516 3.23 -2.36 -16.95
N HIS A 517 2.96 -2.67 -18.21
CA HIS A 517 2.31 -3.93 -18.58
C HIS A 517 3.32 -5.09 -18.72
N SER A 518 3.40 -5.93 -17.68
CA SER A 518 3.92 -7.30 -17.78
C SER A 518 3.26 -8.21 -16.72
N LYS A 519 3.09 -9.49 -17.07
CA LYS A 519 2.47 -10.51 -16.20
C LYS A 519 3.54 -11.27 -15.43
N ILE A 520 3.48 -11.29 -14.10
CA ILE A 520 4.34 -12.17 -13.30
C ILE A 520 3.63 -13.48 -13.01
N VAL A 521 4.32 -14.59 -13.28
CA VAL A 521 3.88 -15.94 -12.92
C VAL A 521 4.83 -16.50 -11.85
N ALA A 522 4.57 -16.11 -10.61
CA ALA A 522 5.13 -16.75 -9.42
C ALA A 522 3.98 -17.15 -8.49
N ARG A 523 3.99 -18.40 -7.99
CA ARG A 523 2.90 -18.93 -7.16
C ARG A 523 2.74 -18.07 -5.90
N THR A 524 1.48 -17.87 -5.49
CA THR A 524 0.95 -17.02 -4.38
C THR A 524 0.83 -15.51 -4.61
N HIS A 525 1.62 -14.85 -5.49
CA HIS A 525 1.48 -13.40 -5.75
C HIS A 525 0.57 -13.02 -6.94
N LEU A 526 -0.35 -13.89 -7.36
CA LEU A 526 -1.19 -13.72 -8.57
C LEU A 526 -2.07 -12.45 -8.63
N SER A 527 -2.36 -11.81 -7.50
CA SER A 527 -3.05 -10.50 -7.47
C SER A 527 -2.13 -9.33 -7.87
N ASN A 528 -0.81 -9.48 -7.64
CA ASN A 528 0.20 -8.43 -7.81
C ASN A 528 0.63 -8.32 -9.27
N ASN A 529 -0.30 -7.86 -10.11
CA ASN A 529 -0.07 -7.59 -11.51
C ASN A 529 -0.42 -6.13 -11.82
N PHE A 530 0.48 -5.42 -12.53
CA PHE A 530 0.24 -4.07 -13.06
C PHE A 530 -0.62 -4.15 -14.35
N THR A 531 -1.74 -4.88 -14.26
CA THR A 531 -2.71 -5.06 -15.36
C THR A 531 -3.90 -4.11 -15.28
N SER A 532 -4.06 -3.38 -14.18
CA SER A 532 -5.01 -2.27 -14.06
C SER A 532 -4.69 -1.39 -12.87
N LEU A 533 -5.19 -0.16 -12.89
CA LEU A 533 -4.93 0.87 -11.87
C LEU A 533 -5.22 0.39 -10.44
N LYS A 534 -6.43 -0.16 -10.22
CA LYS A 534 -6.91 -0.69 -8.93
C LYS A 534 -6.05 -1.85 -8.41
N LYS A 535 -5.36 -2.59 -9.27
CA LYS A 535 -4.43 -3.66 -8.86
C LYS A 535 -3.04 -3.12 -8.55
N GLY A 536 -2.53 -2.16 -9.32
CA GLY A 536 -1.19 -1.59 -9.13
C GLY A 536 -1.04 -0.73 -7.87
N LEU A 537 -2.07 0.07 -7.54
CA LEU A 537 -2.02 1.02 -6.42
C LEU A 537 -1.63 0.38 -5.06
N PRO A 538 -2.21 -0.75 -4.62
CA PRO A 538 -1.84 -1.39 -3.36
C PRO A 538 -0.51 -2.15 -3.38
N GLN A 539 0.23 -2.16 -4.50
CA GLN A 539 1.54 -2.84 -4.64
C GLN A 539 2.74 -1.90 -4.41
N ILE A 540 2.53 -0.59 -4.50
CA ILE A 540 3.59 0.41 -4.32
C ILE A 540 3.95 0.56 -2.83
N PHE A 541 2.96 0.47 -1.94
CA PHE A 541 3.08 0.78 -0.52
C PHE A 541 3.47 -0.41 0.40
N VAL A 542 4.14 -1.45 -0.09
CA VAL A 542 4.25 -2.74 0.65
C VAL A 542 5.68 -3.08 1.08
N ASN A 543 5.82 -3.55 2.32
CA ASN A 543 6.94 -4.41 2.72
C ASN A 543 7.10 -5.59 1.73
N ASN A 544 8.32 -6.09 1.56
CA ASN A 544 8.68 -7.08 0.54
C ASN A 544 8.58 -6.56 -0.92
N TRP A 545 8.71 -5.24 -1.12
CA TRP A 545 8.82 -4.61 -2.45
C TRP A 545 9.87 -5.29 -3.36
N PHE A 546 10.94 -5.83 -2.78
CA PHE A 546 11.99 -6.56 -3.50
C PHE A 546 11.49 -7.84 -4.19
N VAL A 547 10.47 -8.52 -3.64
CA VAL A 547 9.86 -9.72 -4.26
C VAL A 547 9.14 -9.33 -5.56
N ILE A 548 8.49 -8.16 -5.57
CA ILE A 548 7.85 -7.61 -6.77
C ILE A 548 8.92 -7.21 -7.79
N MET A 549 9.96 -6.50 -7.35
CA MET A 549 11.11 -6.11 -8.20
C MET A 549 11.75 -7.32 -8.89
N GLU A 550 12.10 -8.37 -8.15
CA GLU A 550 12.74 -9.58 -8.70
C GLU A 550 11.79 -10.37 -9.60
N GLY A 551 10.50 -10.45 -9.26
CA GLY A 551 9.48 -11.01 -10.15
C GLY A 551 9.38 -10.27 -11.48
N PHE A 552 9.50 -8.93 -11.48
CA PHE A 552 9.55 -8.13 -12.71
C PHE A 552 10.87 -8.34 -13.48
N ALA A 553 12.01 -8.39 -12.78
CA ALA A 553 13.32 -8.59 -13.39
C ALA A 553 13.41 -9.92 -14.16
N HIS A 554 12.89 -11.00 -13.56
CA HIS A 554 12.82 -12.33 -14.17
C HIS A 554 11.89 -12.39 -15.40
N VAL A 555 10.85 -11.56 -15.45
CA VAL A 555 9.82 -11.60 -16.51
C VAL A 555 10.13 -10.68 -17.68
N LYS A 556 10.70 -9.49 -17.41
CA LYS A 556 10.87 -8.42 -18.39
C LYS A 556 12.30 -8.33 -18.89
N ASN A 557 13.22 -7.97 -17.99
CA ASN A 557 14.66 -7.75 -18.18
C ASN A 557 15.20 -7.13 -16.89
N GLU A 558 16.49 -7.31 -16.58
CA GLU A 558 17.12 -6.76 -15.37
C GLU A 558 16.97 -5.23 -15.23
N SER A 559 16.83 -4.50 -16.33
CA SER A 559 16.59 -3.06 -16.35
C SER A 559 15.32 -2.62 -15.61
N SER A 560 14.37 -3.52 -15.32
CA SER A 560 13.21 -3.18 -14.47
C SER A 560 13.60 -2.93 -13.02
N ARG A 561 14.72 -3.48 -12.51
CA ARG A 561 15.22 -3.20 -11.16
C ARG A 561 15.46 -1.68 -10.97
N LEU A 562 16.01 -1.01 -11.99
CA LEU A 562 16.24 0.44 -11.99
C LEU A 562 14.95 1.26 -11.85
N PHE A 563 13.80 0.76 -12.34
CA PHE A 563 12.52 1.44 -12.17
C PHE A 563 12.07 1.40 -10.70
N PHE A 564 12.07 0.21 -10.08
CA PHE A 564 11.68 0.05 -8.68
C PHE A 564 12.65 0.75 -7.72
N MET A 565 13.97 0.70 -7.98
CA MET A 565 14.96 1.43 -7.19
C MET A 565 14.74 2.96 -7.27
N LYS A 566 14.51 3.53 -8.46
CA LYS A 566 14.21 4.95 -8.62
C LYS A 566 12.91 5.36 -7.93
N LEU A 567 11.87 4.54 -8.06
CA LEU A 567 10.58 4.77 -7.41
C LEU A 567 10.74 4.79 -5.88
N PHE A 568 11.43 3.80 -5.32
CA PHE A 568 11.69 3.70 -3.89
C PHE A 568 12.54 4.87 -3.38
N SER A 569 13.64 5.21 -4.06
CA SER A 569 14.48 6.35 -3.66
C SER A 569 13.72 7.68 -3.69
N LEU A 570 12.83 7.88 -4.67
CA LEU A 570 12.00 9.07 -4.75
C LEU A 570 10.97 9.11 -3.61
N GLU A 571 10.27 8.01 -3.34
CA GLU A 571 9.30 7.92 -2.24
C GLU A 571 9.95 8.11 -0.88
N PHE A 572 11.12 7.50 -0.64
CA PHE A 572 11.89 7.69 0.60
C PHE A 572 12.37 9.14 0.76
N SER A 573 12.84 9.76 -0.33
CA SER A 573 13.22 11.19 -0.33
C SER A 573 12.03 12.09 0.04
N ILE A 574 10.85 11.83 -0.54
CA ILE A 574 9.62 12.57 -0.25
C ILE A 574 9.16 12.35 1.21
N LYS A 575 9.31 11.14 1.77
CA LYS A 575 8.98 10.85 3.19
C LYS A 575 9.99 11.42 4.19
N SER A 576 11.18 11.82 3.74
CA SER A 576 12.23 12.38 4.60
C SER A 576 12.19 13.91 4.72
N VAL A 577 11.32 14.57 3.96
CA VAL A 577 11.08 16.02 3.89
C VAL A 577 9.76 16.36 4.60
#